data_AF-G3CKT5-F1
#
_entry.id   AF-G3CKT5-F1
#
_cell.length_a   1.000
_cell.length_b   1.000
_cell.length_c   1.000
_cell.angle_alpha   90.00
_cell.angle_beta   90.00
_cell.angle_gamma   90.00
#
_symmetry.space_group_name_H-M   'P 1'
#
loop_
_entity.id
_entity.type
_entity.pdbx_description
1 polymer ?
#
loop_
_entity_poly.entity_id
_entity_poly.type
_entity_poly.pdbx_seq_one_letter_code
_entity_poly.pdbx_strand_id
1 'polypeptide(L)'
;AMIKSYWAEKAKLDPKTIFSVSVMPCTAKKWETKRNDDMKSAGAGYDVDISITTRELARMIKQAGIEILNLADEDADNPMGPYTGAGTIFGATGGVMEAAVRSAHFLVTGKELGDVNFIPARGLEGVKEAEVDLGGTKIRIAVAHQMGNIAAVLDKIREAREAGRETPYHFIEVIACRGRANSL
;
A
#
# COMPACT_ATOMS: atom_id res chain seq x y z
N ALA A 1 -9.20 -12.33 1.75
CA ALA A 1 -10.55 -11.85 1.44
C ALA A 1 -10.90 -12.23 0.01
N MET A 2 -10.60 -11.40 -1.00
CA MET A 2 -11.03 -11.61 -2.39
C MET A 2 -10.66 -12.96 -3.01
N ILE A 3 -9.46 -13.49 -2.72
CA ILE A 3 -9.01 -14.79 -3.23
C ILE A 3 -9.93 -15.93 -2.75
N LYS A 4 -10.28 -15.93 -1.46
CA LYS A 4 -11.08 -17.01 -0.85
C LYS A 4 -12.59 -16.76 -0.94
N SER A 5 -13.03 -15.57 -1.34
CA SER A 5 -14.44 -15.28 -1.62
C SER A 5 -14.70 -15.26 -3.14
N TYR A 6 -14.49 -14.12 -3.78
CA TYR A 6 -14.82 -13.88 -5.18
C TYR A 6 -14.10 -14.84 -6.15
N TRP A 7 -12.79 -15.06 -5.95
CA TRP A 7 -12.05 -15.93 -6.86
C TRP A 7 -12.40 -17.41 -6.67
N ALA A 8 -12.54 -17.87 -5.43
CA ALA A 8 -12.99 -19.22 -5.13
C ALA A 8 -14.33 -19.55 -5.81
N GLU A 9 -15.29 -18.61 -5.76
CA GLU A 9 -16.58 -18.75 -6.44
C GLU A 9 -16.42 -18.85 -7.97
N LYS A 10 -15.65 -17.93 -8.57
CA LYS A 10 -15.43 -17.89 -10.02
C LYS A 10 -14.66 -19.12 -10.54
N ALA A 11 -13.70 -19.61 -9.76
CA ALA A 11 -12.92 -20.82 -10.04
C ALA A 11 -13.67 -22.12 -9.70
N LYS A 12 -14.83 -22.03 -9.05
CA LYS A 12 -15.62 -23.16 -8.53
C LYS A 12 -14.80 -24.08 -7.60
N LEU A 13 -13.95 -23.47 -6.77
CA LEU A 13 -13.14 -24.16 -5.77
C LEU A 13 -13.74 -23.96 -4.38
N ASP A 14 -13.59 -24.96 -3.50
CA ASP A 14 -13.90 -24.79 -2.08
C ASP A 14 -12.89 -23.78 -1.48
N PRO A 15 -13.33 -22.65 -0.92
CA PRO A 15 -12.45 -21.69 -0.26
C PRO A 15 -11.50 -22.31 0.78
N LYS A 16 -11.89 -23.41 1.43
CA LYS A 16 -11.09 -24.10 2.44
C LYS A 16 -9.90 -24.86 1.87
N THR A 17 -9.91 -25.20 0.58
CA THR A 17 -8.79 -25.88 -0.09
C THR A 17 -7.76 -24.91 -0.66
N ILE A 18 -8.09 -23.60 -0.68
CA ILE A 18 -7.19 -22.56 -1.16
C ILE A 18 -6.18 -22.20 -0.08
N PHE A 19 -4.89 -22.36 -0.39
CA PHE A 19 -3.80 -21.89 0.44
C PHE A 19 -3.21 -20.59 -0.12
N SER A 20 -3.49 -19.48 0.55
CA SER A 20 -3.11 -18.12 0.17
C SER A 20 -1.75 -17.74 0.76
N VAL A 21 -0.76 -17.60 -0.12
CA VAL A 21 0.61 -17.20 0.23
C VAL A 21 0.86 -15.77 -0.22
N SER A 22 1.27 -14.92 0.72
CA SER A 22 1.60 -13.53 0.43
C SER A 22 3.11 -13.27 0.50
N VAL A 23 3.69 -12.81 -0.61
CA VAL A 23 5.09 -12.36 -0.65
C VAL A 23 5.15 -10.87 -0.34
N MET A 24 5.86 -10.49 0.73
CA MET A 24 5.87 -9.12 1.24
C MET A 24 7.28 -8.67 1.59
N PRO A 25 7.68 -7.42 1.33
CA PRO A 25 8.99 -6.93 1.72
C PRO A 25 9.08 -6.53 3.21
N CYS A 26 8.00 -6.72 3.98
CA CYS A 26 7.91 -6.30 5.37
C CYS A 26 7.58 -7.48 6.30
N THR A 27 8.29 -7.59 7.42
CA THR A 27 8.02 -8.61 8.44
C THR A 27 6.73 -8.35 9.22
N ALA A 28 6.28 -7.09 9.33
CA ALA A 28 5.03 -6.75 10.01
C ALA A 28 3.81 -7.43 9.38
N LYS A 29 3.84 -7.67 8.06
CA LYS A 29 2.78 -8.40 7.36
C LYS A 29 2.61 -9.83 7.86
N LYS A 30 3.66 -10.47 8.40
CA LYS A 30 3.54 -11.79 9.03
C LYS A 30 2.68 -11.78 10.29
N TRP A 31 2.75 -10.70 11.06
CA TRP A 31 1.90 -10.53 12.24
C TRP A 31 0.49 -10.11 11.83
N GLU A 32 0.36 -9.25 10.82
CA GLU A 32 -0.92 -8.77 10.32
C GLU A 32 -1.88 -9.88 9.92
N THR A 33 -1.40 -10.95 9.27
CA THR A 33 -2.27 -12.06 8.82
C THR A 33 -3.05 -12.74 9.95
N LYS A 34 -2.59 -12.64 11.19
CA LYS A 34 -3.22 -13.26 12.37
C LYS A 34 -3.57 -12.24 13.45
N ARG A 35 -3.68 -10.96 13.08
CA ARG A 35 -3.87 -9.86 14.04
C ARG A 35 -5.17 -9.98 14.83
N ASN A 36 -6.29 -10.22 14.14
CA ASN A 36 -7.63 -10.25 14.72
C ASN A 36 -8.61 -11.02 13.82
N ASP A 37 -9.88 -11.12 14.25
CA ASP A 37 -10.92 -11.83 13.51
C ASP A 37 -11.31 -11.17 12.18
N ASP A 38 -11.00 -9.88 11.98
CA ASP A 38 -11.20 -9.22 10.67
C ASP A 38 -10.36 -9.88 9.57
N MET A 39 -9.27 -10.58 9.93
CA MET A 39 -8.45 -11.34 9.00
C MET A 39 -9.08 -12.67 8.59
N LYS A 40 -10.33 -12.94 8.97
CA LYS A 40 -11.12 -14.12 8.59
C LYS A 40 -12.37 -13.72 7.79
N SER A 41 -12.30 -12.61 7.07
CA SER A 41 -13.45 -12.00 6.38
C SER A 41 -14.09 -12.91 5.33
N ALA A 42 -13.31 -13.81 4.71
CA ALA A 42 -13.83 -14.76 3.72
C ALA A 42 -14.64 -15.94 4.32
N GLY A 43 -14.75 -16.07 5.65
CA GLY A 43 -15.50 -17.16 6.29
C GLY A 43 -14.88 -18.56 6.14
N ALA A 44 -13.68 -18.65 5.58
CA ALA A 44 -12.96 -19.88 5.27
C ALA A 44 -11.55 -19.89 5.89
N GLY A 45 -11.49 -19.66 7.21
CA GLY A 45 -10.24 -19.50 7.93
C GLY A 45 -9.63 -18.11 7.71
N TYR A 46 -8.30 -18.00 7.84
CA TYR A 46 -7.61 -16.73 7.60
C TYR A 46 -7.59 -16.37 6.11
N ASP A 47 -7.71 -15.08 5.83
CA ASP A 47 -7.70 -14.49 4.50
C ASP A 47 -6.37 -14.68 3.76
N VAL A 48 -5.28 -14.70 4.52
CA VAL A 48 -3.93 -15.01 4.08
C VAL A 48 -3.38 -16.05 5.05
N ASP A 49 -3.02 -17.23 4.55
CA ASP A 49 -2.58 -18.34 5.40
C ASP A 49 -1.15 -18.13 5.91
N ILE A 50 -0.28 -17.62 5.04
CA ILE A 50 1.10 -17.30 5.39
C ILE A 50 1.61 -16.09 4.60
N SER A 51 2.45 -15.29 5.26
CA SER A 51 3.25 -14.26 4.59
C SER A 51 4.73 -14.62 4.67
N ILE A 52 5.41 -14.59 3.52
CA ILE A 52 6.84 -14.81 3.37
C ILE A 52 7.51 -13.52 2.91
N THR A 53 8.75 -13.32 3.34
CA THR A 53 9.53 -12.17 2.92
C THR A 53 10.15 -12.38 1.54
N THR A 54 10.47 -11.30 0.84
CA THR A 54 11.25 -11.35 -0.41
C THR A 54 12.57 -12.13 -0.24
N ARG A 55 13.20 -12.05 0.94
CA ARG A 55 14.42 -12.82 1.26
C ARG A 55 14.16 -14.32 1.39
N GLU A 56 13.02 -14.72 1.96
CA GLU A 56 12.64 -16.12 2.07
C GLU A 56 12.31 -16.70 0.70
N LEU A 57 11.56 -15.96 -0.13
CA LEU A 57 11.31 -16.35 -1.52
C LEU A 57 12.62 -16.50 -2.32
N ALA A 58 13.52 -15.52 -2.23
CA ALA A 58 14.82 -15.59 -2.91
C ALA A 58 15.65 -16.82 -2.49
N ARG A 59 15.57 -17.25 -1.22
CA ARG A 59 16.22 -18.48 -0.75
C ARG A 59 15.56 -19.73 -1.33
N MET A 60 14.23 -19.78 -1.38
CA MET A 60 13.49 -20.91 -1.97
C MET A 60 13.82 -21.09 -3.45
N ILE A 61 13.83 -19.99 -4.22
CA ILE A 61 14.18 -20.01 -5.65
C ILE A 61 15.61 -20.53 -5.86
N LYS A 62 16.58 -20.03 -5.07
CA LYS A 62 17.97 -20.50 -5.12
C LYS A 62 18.10 -21.99 -4.75
N GLN A 63 17.36 -22.46 -3.75
CA GLN A 63 17.36 -23.88 -3.36
C GLN A 63 16.72 -24.79 -4.41
N ALA A 64 15.74 -24.28 -5.18
CA ALA A 64 15.14 -24.98 -6.30
C ALA A 64 16.04 -25.03 -7.55
N GLY A 65 17.19 -24.34 -7.55
CA GLY A 65 18.09 -24.26 -8.70
C GLY A 65 17.56 -23.40 -9.85
N ILE A 66 16.59 -22.52 -9.59
CA ILE A 66 15.96 -21.67 -10.61
C ILE A 66 16.79 -20.40 -10.80
N GLU A 67 17.14 -20.11 -12.05
CA GLU A 67 17.85 -18.89 -12.44
C GLU A 67 16.88 -17.85 -13.00
N ILE A 68 16.40 -16.95 -12.13
CA ILE A 68 15.38 -15.94 -12.47
C ILE A 68 15.79 -15.10 -13.69
N LEU A 69 17.08 -14.77 -13.82
CA LEU A 69 17.59 -13.90 -14.89
C LEU A 69 17.50 -14.55 -16.28
N ASN A 70 17.34 -15.87 -16.34
CA ASN A 70 17.26 -16.63 -17.59
C ASN A 70 15.84 -17.13 -17.88
N LEU A 71 14.85 -16.79 -17.04
CA LEU A 71 13.45 -17.09 -17.30
C LEU A 71 12.88 -16.11 -18.33
N ALA A 72 11.98 -16.62 -19.18
CA ALA A 72 11.16 -15.76 -20.02
C ALA A 72 10.16 -14.99 -19.15
N ASP A 73 9.82 -13.77 -19.58
CA ASP A 73 8.76 -13.01 -18.94
C ASP A 73 7.41 -13.71 -19.15
N GLU A 74 6.64 -13.83 -18.08
CA GLU A 74 5.29 -14.39 -18.08
C GLU A 74 4.30 -13.40 -17.44
N ASP A 75 3.08 -13.38 -17.95
CA ASP A 75 2.01 -12.54 -17.41
C ASP A 75 1.42 -13.14 -16.13
N ALA A 76 0.94 -12.27 -15.25
CA ALA A 76 0.23 -12.69 -14.05
C ALA A 76 -1.16 -13.27 -14.37
N ASP A 77 -1.59 -14.25 -13.57
CA ASP A 77 -2.86 -14.95 -13.77
C ASP A 77 -4.10 -14.03 -13.69
N ASN A 78 -4.98 -14.13 -14.69
CA ASN A 78 -6.28 -13.44 -14.70
C ASN A 78 -7.30 -14.21 -13.84
N PRO A 79 -8.14 -13.56 -12.99
CA PRO A 79 -8.49 -12.13 -12.98
C PRO A 79 -7.83 -11.26 -11.91
N MET A 80 -6.97 -11.83 -11.06
CA MET A 80 -6.39 -11.10 -9.92
C MET A 80 -4.99 -10.53 -10.20
N GLY A 81 -4.38 -10.92 -11.31
CA GLY A 81 -3.06 -10.48 -11.76
C GLY A 81 -3.00 -9.08 -12.40
N PRO A 82 -4.02 -8.59 -13.13
CA PRO A 82 -3.96 -7.25 -13.69
C PRO A 82 -3.87 -6.18 -12.59
N TYR A 83 -2.77 -5.44 -12.57
CA TYR A 83 -2.57 -4.29 -11.68
C TYR A 83 -2.46 -3.00 -12.49
N THR A 84 -2.90 -1.88 -11.92
CA THR A 84 -2.73 -0.56 -12.54
C THR A 84 -1.38 0.04 -12.17
N GLY A 85 -0.85 0.98 -12.97
CA GLY A 85 0.39 1.69 -12.64
C GLY A 85 0.35 2.41 -11.27
N ALA A 86 -0.86 2.77 -10.81
CA ALA A 86 -1.08 3.28 -9.45
C ALA A 86 -0.81 2.21 -8.39
N GLY A 87 -1.15 0.93 -8.64
CA GLY A 87 -0.81 -0.21 -7.78
C GLY A 87 0.69 -0.48 -7.71
N THR A 88 1.42 -0.28 -8.81
CA THR A 88 2.87 -0.47 -8.88
C THR A 88 3.64 0.49 -7.97
N ILE A 89 3.15 1.73 -7.82
CA ILE A 89 3.81 2.75 -6.98
C ILE A 89 3.49 2.61 -5.48
N PHE A 90 2.62 1.69 -5.03
CA PHE A 90 2.32 1.52 -3.59
C PHE A 90 3.55 1.21 -2.72
N GLY A 91 4.56 0.52 -3.27
CA GLY A 91 5.83 0.28 -2.57
C GLY A 91 6.71 1.54 -2.44
N ALA A 92 6.35 2.57 -3.21
CA ALA A 92 6.76 3.96 -3.23
C ALA A 92 6.55 4.71 -1.91
N THR A 93 7.56 5.39 -1.38
CA THR A 93 7.33 6.45 -0.38
C THR A 93 6.51 7.58 -1.03
N GLY A 94 5.27 7.82 -0.58
CA GLY A 94 4.33 8.77 -1.20
C GLY A 94 3.47 8.20 -2.34
N GLY A 95 3.67 6.93 -2.70
CA GLY A 95 2.92 6.32 -3.80
C GLY A 95 1.49 5.93 -3.44
N VAL A 96 1.22 5.69 -2.15
CA VAL A 96 -0.16 5.46 -1.65
C VAL A 96 -0.96 6.75 -1.75
N MET A 97 -0.38 7.87 -1.29
CA MET A 97 -0.95 9.20 -1.41
C MET A 97 -1.21 9.56 -2.87
N GLU A 98 -0.23 9.36 -3.75
CA GLU A 98 -0.39 9.62 -5.17
C GLU A 98 -1.54 8.82 -5.81
N ALA A 99 -1.60 7.51 -5.54
CA ALA A 99 -2.67 6.66 -6.04
C ALA A 99 -4.05 7.09 -5.52
N ALA A 100 -4.14 7.44 -4.24
CA ALA A 100 -5.38 7.91 -3.62
C ALA A 100 -5.84 9.24 -4.22
N VAL A 101 -4.94 10.21 -4.38
CA VAL A 101 -5.24 11.54 -4.94
C VAL A 101 -5.68 11.43 -6.40
N ARG A 102 -4.98 10.63 -7.22
CA ARG A 102 -5.37 10.39 -8.63
C ARG A 102 -6.79 9.82 -8.73
N SER A 103 -7.10 8.84 -7.89
CA SER A 103 -8.42 8.20 -7.86
C SER A 103 -9.51 9.16 -7.36
N ALA A 104 -9.24 9.90 -6.28
CA ALA A 104 -10.18 10.86 -5.72
C ALA A 104 -10.50 11.99 -6.72
N HIS A 105 -9.49 12.52 -7.42
CA HIS A 105 -9.72 13.55 -8.44
C HIS A 105 -10.61 13.04 -9.57
N PHE A 106 -10.37 11.83 -10.09
CA PHE A 106 -11.20 11.26 -11.14
C PHE A 106 -12.65 11.06 -10.67
N LEU A 107 -12.85 10.56 -9.46
CA LEU A 107 -14.19 10.35 -8.90
C LEU A 107 -14.97 11.67 -8.70
N VAL A 108 -14.29 12.75 -8.31
CA VAL A 108 -14.92 14.05 -8.06
C VAL A 108 -15.16 14.83 -9.36
N THR A 109 -14.20 14.82 -10.27
CA THR A 109 -14.20 15.71 -11.45
C THR A 109 -14.62 15.02 -12.75
N GLY A 110 -14.63 13.68 -12.76
CA GLY A 110 -14.80 12.88 -13.98
C GLY A 110 -13.63 12.98 -14.96
N LYS A 111 -12.54 13.66 -14.60
CA LYS A 111 -11.36 13.88 -15.45
C LYS A 111 -10.14 13.23 -14.82
N GLU A 112 -9.30 12.64 -15.66
CA GLU A 112 -8.00 12.18 -15.20
C GLU A 112 -7.19 13.37 -14.69
N LEU A 113 -6.60 13.18 -13.51
CA LEU A 113 -5.66 14.14 -12.98
C LEU A 113 -4.42 14.09 -13.86
N GLY A 114 -3.99 15.25 -14.35
CA GLY A 114 -2.72 15.39 -15.07
C GLY A 114 -1.52 15.03 -14.18
N ASP A 115 -0.33 15.43 -14.58
CA ASP A 115 0.89 15.10 -13.86
C ASP A 115 0.85 15.70 -12.43
N VAL A 116 0.68 14.83 -11.43
CA VAL A 116 0.74 15.21 -10.01
C VAL A 116 2.21 15.39 -9.67
N ASN A 117 2.76 16.49 -10.12
CA ASN A 117 4.11 16.89 -9.78
C ASN A 117 4.11 17.31 -8.31
N PHE A 118 4.34 16.34 -7.42
CA PHE A 118 4.71 16.58 -6.02
C PHE A 118 6.06 17.31 -5.99
N ILE A 119 6.04 18.64 -6.17
CA ILE A 119 7.21 19.49 -6.02
C ILE A 119 6.94 20.38 -4.80
N PRO A 120 7.71 20.27 -3.70
CA PRO A 120 9.03 19.67 -3.53
C PRO A 120 9.03 18.41 -2.65
N ALA A 121 9.39 17.25 -3.22
CA ALA A 121 9.61 16.02 -2.44
C ALA A 121 10.74 15.10 -2.97
N ARG A 122 11.65 15.63 -3.80
CA ARG A 122 12.94 14.98 -4.04
C ARG A 122 13.89 15.36 -2.91
N GLY A 123 13.89 14.56 -1.85
CA GLY A 123 14.76 14.75 -0.68
C GLY A 123 14.40 13.82 0.47
N LEU A 124 15.37 13.52 1.33
CA LEU A 124 15.25 12.68 2.52
C LEU A 124 14.60 13.43 3.72
N GLU A 125 13.83 14.48 3.47
CA GLU A 125 13.12 15.20 4.54
C GLU A 125 11.99 14.31 5.11
N GLY A 126 11.94 14.23 6.44
CA GLY A 126 11.18 13.23 7.18
C GLY A 126 9.65 13.35 7.09
N VAL A 127 9.14 14.54 6.79
CA VAL A 127 7.72 14.82 6.57
C VAL A 127 7.61 15.68 5.32
N LYS A 128 6.68 15.32 4.44
CA LYS A 128 6.35 16.08 3.22
C LYS A 128 4.92 16.58 3.34
N GLU A 129 4.67 17.80 2.89
CA GLU A 129 3.35 18.43 2.96
C GLU A 129 3.02 19.02 1.60
N ALA A 130 1.76 18.92 1.18
CA ALA A 130 1.28 19.49 -0.07
C ALA A 130 -0.20 19.87 0.03
N GLU A 131 -0.66 20.73 -0.87
CA GLU A 131 -2.07 21.03 -1.08
C GLU A 131 -2.44 20.62 -2.50
N VAL A 132 -3.53 19.87 -2.65
CA VAL A 132 -4.03 19.41 -3.95
C VAL A 132 -5.44 19.94 -4.15
N ASP A 133 -5.71 20.49 -5.33
CA ASP A 133 -7.05 20.91 -5.72
C ASP A 133 -7.80 19.75 -6.39
N LEU A 134 -8.91 19.32 -5.77
CA LEU A 134 -9.84 18.33 -6.29
C LEU A 134 -11.09 18.99 -6.88
N GLY A 135 -10.92 19.78 -7.95
CA GLY A 135 -12.05 20.40 -8.65
C GLY A 135 -12.73 21.54 -7.88
N GLY A 136 -11.95 22.37 -7.21
CA GLY A 136 -12.37 23.50 -6.38
C GLY A 136 -12.27 23.24 -4.87
N THR A 137 -12.03 21.99 -4.45
CA THR A 137 -11.82 21.65 -3.05
C THR A 137 -10.33 21.44 -2.78
N LYS A 138 -9.73 22.32 -1.96
CA LYS A 138 -8.33 22.24 -1.56
C LYS A 138 -8.14 21.20 -0.45
N ILE A 139 -7.41 20.14 -0.75
CA ILE A 139 -7.06 19.08 0.19
C ILE A 139 -5.59 19.21 0.58
N ARG A 140 -5.37 19.60 1.83
CA ARG A 140 -4.06 19.54 2.50
C ARG A 140 -3.68 18.10 2.86
N ILE A 141 -2.51 17.65 2.41
CA ILE A 141 -2.00 16.29 2.61
C ILE A 141 -0.61 16.31 3.24
N ALA A 142 -0.29 15.25 3.99
CA ALA A 142 1.04 15.02 4.52
C ALA A 142 1.51 13.58 4.28
N VAL A 143 2.80 13.40 4.09
CA VAL A 143 3.46 12.09 3.97
C VAL A 143 4.62 12.05 4.96
N ALA A 144 4.45 11.28 6.04
CA ALA A 144 5.46 11.06 7.05
C ALA A 144 6.24 9.77 6.74
N HIS A 145 7.55 9.90 6.59
CA HIS A 145 8.46 8.78 6.40
C HIS A 145 9.23 8.54 7.68
N GLN A 146 9.40 7.28 8.06
CA GLN A 146 10.06 6.85 9.30
C GLN A 146 9.24 7.23 10.54
N MET A 147 9.04 6.26 11.43
CA MET A 147 8.27 6.46 12.68
C MET A 147 8.79 7.60 13.55
N GLY A 148 10.08 7.94 13.48
CA GLY A 148 10.64 9.06 14.25
C GLY A 148 10.09 10.44 13.85
N ASN A 149 9.61 10.59 12.61
CA ASN A 149 9.12 11.87 12.10
C ASN A 149 7.61 12.05 12.29
N ILE A 150 6.88 11.00 12.68
CA ILE A 150 5.43 11.07 12.88
C ILE A 150 5.06 11.98 14.05
N ALA A 151 5.91 12.08 15.07
CA ALA A 151 5.65 12.88 16.27
C ALA A 151 5.40 14.35 15.89
N ALA A 152 6.25 14.91 15.01
CA ALA A 152 6.08 16.28 14.52
C ALA A 152 4.74 16.52 13.82
N VAL A 153 4.23 15.54 13.07
CA VAL A 153 2.90 15.63 12.43
C VAL A 153 1.78 15.57 13.46
N LEU A 154 1.89 14.65 14.42
CA LEU A 154 0.89 14.48 15.48
C LEU A 154 0.84 15.69 16.41
N ASP A 155 1.96 16.29 16.74
CA ASP A 155 2.04 17.45 17.61
C ASP A 155 1.39 18.68 16.95
N LYS A 156 1.62 18.92 15.64
CA LYS A 156 0.88 19.95 14.88
C LYS A 156 -0.65 19.74 14.92
N ILE A 157 -1.12 18.50 14.83
CA ILE A 157 -2.55 18.18 14.90
C ILE A 157 -3.10 18.43 16.31
N ARG A 158 -2.35 18.04 17.35
CA ARG A 158 -2.71 18.27 18.75
C ARG A 158 -2.78 19.76 19.06
N GLU A 159 -1.77 20.52 18.68
CA GLU A 159 -1.73 21.98 18.86
C GLU A 159 -2.89 22.69 18.14
N ALA A 160 -3.21 22.27 16.91
CA ALA A 160 -4.36 22.82 16.18
C ALA A 160 -5.67 22.52 16.91
N ARG A 161 -5.84 21.28 17.38
CA ARG A 161 -7.02 20.86 18.14
C ARG A 161 -7.15 21.58 19.48
N GLU A 162 -6.07 21.72 20.25
CA GLU A 162 -6.05 22.43 21.53
C GLU A 162 -6.35 23.92 21.36
N ALA A 163 -5.87 24.53 20.27
CA ALA A 163 -6.14 25.92 19.93
C ALA A 163 -7.51 26.14 19.25
N GLY A 164 -8.33 25.10 19.07
CA GLY A 164 -9.63 25.20 18.38
C GLY A 164 -9.54 25.57 16.90
N ARG A 165 -8.37 25.34 16.27
CA ARG A 165 -8.11 25.61 14.85
C ARG A 165 -8.49 24.39 13.99
N GLU A 166 -8.69 24.64 12.70
CA GLU A 166 -8.90 23.56 11.73
C GLU A 166 -7.68 22.64 11.66
N THR A 167 -7.91 21.35 11.41
CA THR A 167 -6.82 20.37 11.24
C THR A 167 -5.90 20.78 10.09
N PRO A 168 -4.57 20.75 10.30
CA PRO A 168 -3.62 21.14 9.26
C PRO A 168 -3.67 20.22 8.03
N TYR A 169 -4.07 18.95 8.20
CA TYR A 169 -4.11 17.95 7.14
C TYR A 169 -5.47 17.23 7.11
N HIS A 170 -5.91 16.87 5.91
CA HIS A 170 -7.10 16.06 5.67
C HIS A 170 -6.75 14.58 5.45
N PHE A 171 -5.59 14.31 4.85
CA PHE A 171 -5.11 12.96 4.63
C PHE A 171 -3.61 12.86 4.91
N ILE A 172 -3.22 11.84 5.65
CA ILE A 172 -1.85 11.64 6.12
C ILE A 172 -1.43 10.21 5.79
N GLU A 173 -0.39 10.07 4.97
CA GLU A 173 0.29 8.80 4.74
C GLU A 173 1.42 8.64 5.75
N VAL A 174 1.51 7.47 6.39
CA VAL A 174 2.57 7.15 7.34
C VAL A 174 3.28 5.87 6.88
N ILE A 175 4.58 5.97 6.61
CA ILE A 175 5.43 4.83 6.29
C ILE A 175 6.45 4.62 7.41
N ALA A 176 6.40 3.45 8.05
CA ALA A 176 7.28 3.13 9.15
C ALA A 176 8.76 2.97 8.74
N CYS A 177 9.03 2.42 7.56
CA CYS A 177 10.39 2.15 7.06
C CYS A 177 11.01 3.36 6.35
N ARG A 178 12.33 3.53 6.47
CA ARG A 178 13.07 4.60 5.79
C ARG A 178 13.30 4.22 4.33
N GLY A 179 13.00 5.12 3.40
CA GLY A 179 13.31 4.94 1.99
C GLY A 179 12.14 4.45 1.14
N ARG A 180 11.56 3.26 1.42
CA ARG A 180 10.48 2.60 0.64
C ARG A 180 10.05 1.28 1.32
N ALA A 181 8.99 0.62 0.86
CA ALA A 181 8.79 -0.81 1.16
C ALA A 181 9.88 -1.69 0.48
N ASN A 182 10.46 -1.19 -0.62
CA ASN A 182 11.53 -1.83 -1.40
C ASN A 182 12.96 -1.42 -0.97
N SER A 183 13.16 -0.87 0.23
CA SER A 183 14.50 -0.55 0.74
C SER A 183 15.22 -1.83 1.18
N LEU A 184 15.73 -2.58 0.21
CA LEU A 184 16.88 -3.47 0.37
C LEU A 184 18.10 -2.78 -0.22
#